data_AF-L1MBN1-F1
#
_entry.id   AF-L1MBN1-F1
#
_cell.length_a   1.000
_cell.length_b   1.000
_cell.length_c   1.000
_cell.angle_alpha   90.00
_cell.angle_beta   90.00
_cell.angle_gamma   90.00
#
_symmetry.space_group_name_H-M   'P 1'
#
loop_
_entity.id
_entity.type
_entity.pdbx_description
1 polymer ?
#
loop_
_entity_poly.entity_id
_entity_poly.type
_entity_poly.pdbx_seq_one_letter_code
_entity_poly.pdbx_strand_id
1 'polypeptide(L)'
;MTFTSNLYKSAAILFLAFCSLSISAQPKATIKVQDIKLGDIAWNIPALARFELENTGNKPLQIQEVRTDCGCTTVNWNNSPIAPGASSTLTVSYDANTLGTFHKNISITTTASIVPLRLTLQGRVLREVVDYDKDFPIRIGDIRLSTDNLEFDDVNRGEQPQASLYLFNAGKKDYSPELMHLPKYLSAYADPEVIRPGRMGKLIITLNSNEVRSFGLTQTNIYLSRFSGDRVGTDNELGTAVTLLPHFTESEQRNPAAPKADIPTSIDLGSFGTKQELKGTLLLTNRGQSPLKVSMLQVYKRGISVSLSKGTLKPGASAKLRVTVSQSSEAERGNPRILLITNDPQLPKITIEVKTKK
;
A
#
# COMPACT_ATOMS: atom_id res chain seq x y z
N MET A 1 -92.38 -3.99 -15.06
CA MET A 1 -91.98 -4.32 -16.45
C MET A 1 -90.54 -3.87 -16.66
N THR A 2 -89.65 -4.85 -16.86
CA THR A 2 -88.46 -4.91 -17.75
C THR A 2 -87.50 -3.70 -17.85
N PHE A 3 -86.22 -3.79 -17.45
CA PHE A 3 -85.02 -4.51 -17.98
C PHE A 3 -84.15 -3.70 -18.99
N THR A 4 -82.84 -3.63 -18.70
CA THR A 4 -81.67 -3.32 -19.57
C THR A 4 -81.46 -1.85 -20.01
N SER A 5 -80.26 -1.31 -20.28
CA SER A 5 -78.93 -1.86 -20.58
C SER A 5 -77.83 -0.76 -20.48
N ASN A 6 -76.58 -1.17 -20.22
CA ASN A 6 -75.32 -0.75 -20.86
C ASN A 6 -74.85 0.74 -20.80
N LEU A 7 -73.57 1.11 -20.79
CA LEU A 7 -72.25 0.46 -20.75
C LEU A 7 -71.27 1.59 -21.14
N TYR A 8 -70.60 2.32 -20.25
CA TYR A 8 -69.38 3.05 -20.64
C TYR A 8 -68.38 3.19 -19.49
N LYS A 9 -67.38 2.30 -19.54
CA LYS A 9 -65.94 2.57 -19.45
C LYS A 9 -65.49 3.51 -18.33
N SER A 10 -64.87 2.95 -17.30
CA SER A 10 -63.65 3.50 -16.69
C SER A 10 -62.97 2.42 -15.85
N ALA A 11 -62.18 1.59 -16.52
CA ALA A 11 -61.21 0.71 -15.88
C ALA A 11 -59.98 1.56 -15.47
N ALA A 12 -59.83 1.84 -14.18
CA ALA A 12 -58.60 2.38 -13.62
C ALA A 12 -57.83 1.20 -12.99
N ILE A 13 -57.09 0.48 -13.82
CA ILE A 13 -56.16 -0.58 -13.41
C ILE A 13 -54.93 0.12 -12.82
N LEU A 14 -54.72 -0.05 -11.52
CA LEU A 14 -53.55 0.36 -10.78
C LEU A 14 -52.36 -0.54 -11.17
N PHE A 15 -51.63 -0.17 -12.23
CA PHE A 15 -50.41 -0.85 -12.64
C PHE A 15 -49.21 -0.26 -11.86
N LEU A 16 -48.95 -0.80 -10.66
CA LEU A 16 -47.69 -0.55 -9.95
C LEU A 16 -46.56 -1.24 -10.71
N ALA A 17 -45.87 -0.47 -11.56
CA ALA A 17 -44.63 -0.88 -12.18
C ALA A 17 -43.54 -0.98 -11.10
N PHE A 18 -43.30 -2.20 -10.61
CA PHE A 18 -42.10 -2.54 -9.85
C PHE A 18 -40.92 -2.50 -10.84
N CYS A 19 -40.35 -1.31 -11.03
CA CYS A 19 -39.10 -1.15 -11.74
C CYS A 19 -37.99 -1.69 -10.83
N SER A 20 -37.67 -2.97 -10.97
CA SER A 20 -36.52 -3.59 -10.33
C SER A 20 -35.26 -2.91 -10.86
N LEU A 21 -34.72 -1.97 -10.09
CA LEU A 21 -33.39 -1.39 -10.30
C LEU A 21 -32.37 -2.53 -10.17
N SER A 22 -31.96 -3.09 -11.32
CA SER A 22 -30.77 -3.92 -11.39
C SER A 22 -29.57 -3.06 -11.01
N ILE A 23 -29.10 -3.19 -9.77
CA ILE A 23 -27.81 -2.62 -9.34
C ILE A 23 -26.74 -3.37 -10.14
N SER A 24 -26.35 -2.80 -11.29
CA SER A 24 -25.31 -3.36 -12.12
C SER A 24 -23.98 -3.27 -11.37
N ALA A 25 -23.43 -4.43 -11.00
CA ALA A 25 -22.17 -4.50 -10.27
C ALA A 25 -20.98 -4.23 -11.21
N GLN A 26 -20.27 -3.13 -10.97
CA GLN A 26 -19.15 -2.67 -11.79
C GLN A 26 -18.01 -2.16 -10.88
N PRO A 27 -16.74 -2.42 -11.24
CA PRO A 27 -15.62 -1.75 -10.59
C PRO A 27 -15.71 -0.25 -10.87
N LYS A 28 -15.35 0.57 -9.88
CA LYS A 28 -15.37 2.03 -10.02
C LYS A 28 -14.10 2.59 -9.42
N ALA A 29 -13.38 3.36 -10.22
CA ALA A 29 -12.12 3.95 -9.82
C ALA A 29 -12.33 5.40 -9.38
N THR A 30 -11.72 5.80 -8.27
CA THR A 30 -11.73 7.17 -7.79
C THR A 30 -10.33 7.53 -7.30
N ILE A 31 -9.81 8.66 -7.76
CA ILE A 31 -8.55 9.20 -7.28
C ILE A 31 -8.86 10.27 -6.25
N LYS A 32 -8.28 10.18 -5.06
CA LYS A 32 -8.53 11.16 -3.99
C LYS A 32 -7.98 12.55 -4.32
N VAL A 33 -6.80 12.61 -4.96
CA VAL A 33 -6.15 13.86 -5.39
C VAL A 33 -5.59 13.66 -6.79
N GLN A 34 -6.08 14.40 -7.78
CA GLN A 34 -5.65 14.26 -9.18
C GLN A 34 -4.46 15.17 -9.53
N ASP A 35 -4.26 16.24 -8.76
CA ASP A 35 -3.22 17.25 -9.00
C ASP A 35 -2.31 17.37 -7.78
N ILE A 36 -1.03 17.05 -7.95
CA ILE A 36 0.00 17.28 -6.93
C ILE A 36 0.94 18.39 -7.39
N LYS A 37 1.05 19.43 -6.57
CA LYS A 37 2.03 20.51 -6.71
C LYS A 37 3.20 20.24 -5.77
N LEU A 38 4.36 19.91 -6.34
CA LEU A 38 5.59 19.68 -5.58
C LEU A 38 6.24 20.98 -5.10
N GLY A 39 5.86 22.12 -5.68
CA GLY A 39 6.49 23.40 -5.39
C GLY A 39 7.89 23.48 -6.02
N ASP A 40 8.81 24.10 -5.30
CA ASP A 40 10.21 24.16 -5.68
C ASP A 40 10.93 22.88 -5.25
N ILE A 41 11.58 22.21 -6.20
CA ILE A 41 12.36 20.98 -5.98
C ILE A 41 13.78 21.17 -6.50
N ALA A 42 14.76 20.48 -5.94
CA ALA A 42 16.14 20.64 -6.36
C ALA A 42 16.49 19.89 -7.65
N TRP A 43 17.40 20.48 -8.41
CA TRP A 43 17.97 19.92 -9.63
C TRP A 43 18.73 18.63 -9.36
N ASN A 44 18.49 17.61 -10.20
CA ASN A 44 18.98 16.23 -10.05
C ASN A 44 18.52 15.52 -8.76
N ILE A 45 17.46 16.01 -8.10
CA ILE A 45 16.77 15.32 -7.01
C ILE A 45 15.44 14.78 -7.53
N PRO A 46 15.26 13.46 -7.68
CA PRO A 46 13.97 12.94 -8.06
C PRO A 46 12.91 13.30 -7.02
N ALA A 47 11.87 14.02 -7.45
CA ALA A 47 10.79 14.40 -6.56
C ALA A 47 9.73 13.31 -6.54
N LEU A 48 9.32 12.91 -5.34
CA LEU A 48 8.33 11.85 -5.13
C LEU A 48 6.95 12.45 -4.86
N ALA A 49 5.93 11.86 -5.49
CA ALA A 49 4.53 12.14 -5.23
C ALA A 49 3.76 10.83 -5.08
N ARG A 50 2.79 10.81 -4.16
CA ARG A 50 1.96 9.63 -3.92
C ARG A 50 0.52 9.95 -4.27
N PHE A 51 -0.03 9.18 -5.20
CA PHE A 51 -1.44 9.22 -5.57
C PHE A 51 -2.15 8.01 -4.98
N GLU A 52 -3.36 8.21 -4.48
CA GLU A 52 -4.17 7.14 -3.92
C GLU A 52 -5.35 6.85 -4.86
N LEU A 53 -5.36 5.62 -5.38
CA LEU A 53 -6.43 5.09 -6.22
C LEU A 53 -7.34 4.20 -5.36
N GLU A 54 -8.59 4.59 -5.23
CA GLU A 54 -9.61 3.87 -4.47
C GLU A 54 -10.59 3.17 -5.40
N ASN A 55 -10.97 1.95 -5.03
CA ASN A 55 -12.06 1.23 -5.67
C ASN A 55 -13.38 1.52 -4.94
N THR A 56 -14.16 2.47 -5.45
CA THR A 56 -15.48 2.83 -4.90
C THR A 56 -16.62 1.97 -5.48
N GLY A 57 -16.27 0.96 -6.29
CA GLY A 57 -17.22 0.02 -6.88
C GLY A 57 -17.48 -1.17 -5.96
N ASN A 58 -18.23 -2.14 -6.49
CA ASN A 58 -18.57 -3.37 -5.78
C ASN A 58 -17.95 -4.64 -6.40
N LYS A 59 -16.97 -4.46 -7.30
CA LYS A 59 -16.12 -5.51 -7.88
C LYS A 59 -14.65 -5.09 -7.84
N PRO A 60 -13.68 -6.03 -7.82
CA PRO A 60 -12.25 -5.71 -7.84
C PRO A 60 -11.86 -4.83 -9.04
N LEU A 61 -11.06 -3.81 -8.78
CA LEU A 61 -10.53 -2.87 -9.76
C LEU A 61 -9.08 -3.21 -10.06
N GLN A 62 -8.70 -3.37 -11.31
CA GLN A 62 -7.31 -3.64 -11.68
C GLN A 62 -6.77 -2.51 -12.54
N ILE A 63 -5.54 -2.07 -12.26
CA ILE A 63 -4.79 -1.18 -13.14
C ILE A 63 -4.27 -2.02 -14.31
N GLN A 64 -4.66 -1.67 -15.53
CA GLN A 64 -4.24 -2.39 -16.73
C GLN A 64 -2.96 -1.80 -17.31
N GLU A 65 -2.84 -0.47 -17.22
CA GLU A 65 -1.73 0.25 -17.83
C GLU A 65 -1.52 1.59 -17.14
N VAL A 66 -0.25 1.98 -17.01
CA VAL A 66 0.15 3.32 -16.60
C VAL A 66 1.07 3.89 -17.68
N ARG A 67 0.70 5.04 -18.25
CA ARG A 67 1.48 5.76 -19.25
C ARG A 67 1.92 7.11 -18.73
N THR A 68 3.20 7.43 -18.90
CA THR A 68 3.76 8.76 -18.65
C THR A 68 4.01 9.48 -19.98
N ASP A 69 4.04 10.81 -19.94
CA ASP A 69 4.28 11.65 -21.11
C ASP A 69 5.75 11.72 -21.54
N CYS A 70 6.70 11.52 -20.62
CA CYS A 70 8.14 11.46 -20.85
C CYS A 70 8.79 10.34 -20.02
N GLY A 71 9.98 9.89 -20.46
CA GLY A 71 10.85 9.01 -19.65
C GLY A 71 11.39 9.65 -18.37
N CYS A 72 11.19 10.96 -18.19
CA CYS A 72 11.56 11.70 -16.98
C CYS A 72 10.58 11.50 -15.81
N THR A 73 9.53 10.69 -15.98
CA THR A 73 8.61 10.32 -14.91
C THR A 73 8.50 8.80 -14.84
N THR A 74 8.72 8.22 -13.66
CA THR A 74 8.55 6.79 -13.40
C THR A 74 7.42 6.60 -12.39
N VAL A 75 6.58 5.58 -12.60
CA VAL A 75 5.50 5.25 -11.67
C VAL A 75 5.70 3.84 -11.16
N ASN A 76 5.67 3.68 -9.83
CA ASN A 76 5.62 2.39 -9.17
C ASN A 76 4.22 2.21 -8.58
N TRP A 77 3.58 1.08 -8.89
CA TRP A 77 2.25 0.73 -8.39
C TRP A 77 2.14 -0.78 -8.16
N ASN A 78 1.22 -1.16 -7.29
CA ASN A 78 0.84 -2.56 -7.11
C ASN A 78 -0.10 -3.00 -8.25
N ASN A 79 0.29 -4.04 -9.00
CA ASN A 79 -0.49 -4.58 -10.12
C ASN A 79 -1.61 -5.57 -9.68
N SER A 80 -1.74 -5.81 -8.38
CA SER A 80 -2.80 -6.64 -7.81
C SER A 80 -4.18 -5.96 -7.93
N PRO A 81 -5.27 -6.74 -8.07
CA PRO A 81 -6.62 -6.21 -8.02
C PRO A 81 -6.91 -5.51 -6.67
N ILE A 82 -7.47 -4.32 -6.74
CA ILE A 82 -7.91 -3.50 -5.61
C ILE A 82 -9.33 -3.93 -5.24
N ALA A 83 -9.51 -4.50 -4.05
CA ALA A 83 -10.81 -4.94 -3.55
C ALA A 83 -11.81 -3.78 -3.41
N PRO A 84 -13.14 -4.03 -3.45
CA PRO A 84 -14.16 -3.02 -3.15
C PRO A 84 -13.91 -2.29 -1.83
N GLY A 85 -13.89 -0.96 -1.86
CA GLY A 85 -13.61 -0.10 -0.70
C GLY A 85 -12.14 -0.03 -0.28
N ALA A 86 -11.23 -0.73 -0.97
CA ALA A 86 -9.80 -0.65 -0.73
C ALA A 86 -9.12 0.41 -1.61
N SER A 87 -7.91 0.79 -1.23
CA SER A 87 -7.08 1.75 -1.95
C SER A 87 -5.70 1.19 -2.25
N SER A 88 -5.12 1.60 -3.38
CA SER A 88 -3.74 1.31 -3.77
C SER A 88 -2.97 2.62 -3.96
N THR A 89 -1.70 2.64 -3.56
CA THR A 89 -0.83 3.81 -3.71
C THR A 89 0.00 3.69 -4.99
N LEU A 90 -0.04 4.74 -5.82
CA LEU A 90 0.89 4.93 -6.93
C LEU A 90 1.96 5.93 -6.50
N THR A 91 3.21 5.50 -6.49
CA THR A 91 4.36 6.36 -6.19
C THR A 91 4.97 6.83 -7.51
N VAL A 92 4.86 8.13 -7.78
CA VAL A 92 5.42 8.78 -8.96
C VAL A 92 6.74 9.43 -8.58
N SER A 93 7.78 9.17 -9.36
CA SER A 93 9.10 9.80 -9.26
C SER A 93 9.35 10.64 -10.50
N TYR A 94 9.61 11.94 -10.33
CA TYR A 94 10.00 12.84 -11.41
C TYR A 94 11.51 13.07 -11.39
N ASP A 95 12.20 12.70 -12.47
CA ASP A 95 13.62 12.98 -12.68
C ASP A 95 13.83 14.47 -13.00
N ALA A 96 14.21 15.22 -11.96
CA ALA A 96 14.42 16.66 -11.99
C ALA A 96 15.74 17.07 -12.67
N ASN A 97 16.08 16.43 -13.79
CA ASN A 97 17.30 16.69 -14.56
C ASN A 97 17.27 18.00 -15.36
N THR A 98 16.09 18.60 -15.51
CA THR A 98 15.86 19.83 -16.29
C THR A 98 15.44 20.96 -15.36
N LEU A 99 16.18 22.07 -15.35
CA LEU A 99 15.86 23.27 -14.56
C LEU A 99 14.58 23.96 -15.08
N GLY A 100 13.85 24.63 -14.18
CA GLY A 100 12.64 25.39 -14.52
C GLY A 100 11.35 24.66 -14.19
N THR A 101 10.22 25.20 -14.64
CA THR A 101 8.90 24.64 -14.35
C THR A 101 8.62 23.38 -15.16
N PHE A 102 8.00 22.39 -14.54
CA PHE A 102 7.52 21.20 -15.22
C PHE A 102 6.04 20.95 -14.93
N HIS A 103 5.39 20.28 -15.88
CA HIS A 103 4.02 19.81 -15.78
C HIS A 103 3.96 18.45 -16.47
N LYS A 104 3.56 17.42 -15.73
CA LYS A 104 3.58 16.02 -16.17
C LYS A 104 2.22 15.38 -16.04
N ASN A 105 1.83 14.64 -17.07
CA ASN A 105 0.60 13.90 -17.10
C ASN A 105 0.88 12.40 -17.01
N ILE A 106 0.20 11.74 -16.07
CA ILE A 106 0.17 10.28 -15.96
C ILE A 106 -1.24 9.82 -16.29
N SER A 107 -1.36 8.88 -17.22
CA SER A 107 -2.63 8.25 -17.59
C SER A 107 -2.71 6.83 -17.03
N ILE A 108 -3.77 6.53 -16.30
CA ILE A 108 -4.02 5.22 -15.70
C ILE A 108 -5.26 4.62 -16.33
N THR A 109 -5.10 3.50 -17.02
CA THR A 109 -6.21 2.72 -17.55
C THR A 109 -6.55 1.60 -16.57
N THR A 110 -7.84 1.38 -16.30
CA THR A 110 -8.30 0.38 -15.34
C THR A 110 -9.42 -0.47 -15.92
N THR A 111 -9.73 -1.59 -15.28
CA THR A 111 -10.88 -2.44 -15.66
C THR A 111 -12.25 -1.76 -15.50
N ALA A 112 -12.34 -0.61 -14.82
CA ALA A 112 -13.58 0.15 -14.66
C ALA A 112 -13.99 0.94 -15.91
N SER A 113 -13.03 1.38 -16.72
CA SER A 113 -13.31 2.20 -17.89
C SER A 113 -12.14 2.20 -18.86
N ILE A 114 -12.44 2.19 -20.15
CA ILE A 114 -11.46 2.42 -21.22
C ILE A 114 -10.98 3.88 -21.27
N VAL A 115 -11.72 4.80 -20.64
CA VAL A 115 -11.31 6.21 -20.54
C VAL A 115 -10.28 6.31 -19.41
N PRO A 116 -9.02 6.69 -19.71
CA PRO A 116 -7.98 6.74 -18.70
C PRO A 116 -8.25 7.82 -17.67
N LEU A 117 -7.95 7.50 -16.42
CA LEU A 117 -7.83 8.50 -15.36
C LEU A 117 -6.55 9.30 -15.58
N ARG A 118 -6.62 10.61 -15.37
CA ARG A 118 -5.47 11.52 -15.52
C ARG A 118 -5.01 12.02 -14.16
N LEU A 119 -3.71 11.93 -13.94
CA LEU A 119 -3.02 12.56 -12.84
C LEU A 119 -2.07 13.63 -13.37
N THR A 120 -1.91 14.68 -12.61
CA THR A 120 -1.03 15.79 -12.94
C THR A 120 -0.03 16.01 -11.81
N LEU A 121 1.24 16.10 -12.20
CA LEU A 121 2.35 16.42 -11.32
C LEU A 121 3.04 17.69 -11.83
N GLN A 122 3.18 18.70 -10.99
CA GLN A 122 3.76 19.98 -11.39
C GLN A 122 4.67 20.57 -10.32
N GLY A 123 5.64 21.36 -10.74
CA GLY A 123 6.60 22.02 -9.85
C GLY A 123 7.62 22.83 -10.61
N ARG A 124 8.67 23.26 -9.90
CA ARG A 124 9.79 24.02 -10.46
C ARG A 124 11.11 23.48 -9.94
N VAL A 125 11.98 23.09 -10.85
CA VAL A 125 13.33 22.61 -10.55
C VAL A 125 14.27 23.81 -10.40
N LEU A 126 14.86 23.95 -9.22
CA LEU A 126 15.82 24.99 -8.88
C LEU A 126 17.21 24.40 -8.65
N ARG A 127 18.24 25.18 -8.98
CA ARG A 127 19.64 24.75 -8.82
C ARG A 127 20.01 24.52 -7.35
N GLU A 128 19.39 25.28 -6.44
CA GLU A 128 19.57 25.19 -5.00
C GLU A 128 18.23 25.40 -4.29
N VAL A 129 17.49 24.32 -4.05
CA VAL A 129 16.47 24.24 -2.99
C VAL A 129 16.50 22.83 -2.45
N VAL A 130 17.24 22.60 -1.38
CA VAL A 130 17.13 21.34 -0.62
C VAL A 130 16.70 21.71 0.78
N ASP A 131 15.43 21.49 1.08
CA ASP A 131 15.01 21.28 2.45
C ASP A 131 15.43 19.85 2.84
N TYR A 132 16.72 19.70 3.20
CA TYR A 132 17.35 18.41 3.48
C TYR A 132 16.58 17.61 4.52
N ASP A 133 15.98 18.29 5.48
CA ASP A 133 15.26 17.67 6.58
C ASP A 133 13.88 17.13 6.15
N LYS A 134 13.35 17.61 5.02
CA LYS A 134 12.09 17.13 4.46
C LYS A 134 12.26 15.92 3.55
N ASP A 135 13.15 15.99 2.56
CA ASP A 135 13.25 14.96 1.51
C ASP A 135 14.19 13.81 1.90
N PHE A 136 15.17 14.09 2.78
CA PHE A 136 16.12 13.10 3.30
C PHE A 136 16.18 13.14 4.83
N PRO A 137 15.06 12.82 5.52
CA PRO A 137 14.92 13.01 6.96
C PRO A 137 15.82 12.08 7.79
N ILE A 138 16.27 10.97 7.21
CA ILE A 138 17.06 9.96 7.92
C ILE A 138 18.54 10.28 7.76
N ARG A 139 19.30 10.21 8.86
CA ARG A 139 20.75 10.43 8.86
C ARG A 139 21.49 9.18 9.32
N ILE A 140 22.44 8.72 8.51
CA ILE A 140 23.41 7.66 8.84
C ILE A 140 24.81 8.23 8.57
N GLY A 141 25.51 8.64 9.64
CA GLY A 141 26.78 9.37 9.52
C GLY A 141 26.63 10.68 8.73
N ASP A 142 27.37 10.79 7.63
CA ASP A 142 27.31 11.94 6.71
C ASP A 142 26.34 11.72 5.54
N ILE A 143 25.61 10.61 5.55
CA ILE A 143 24.67 10.26 4.48
C ILE A 143 23.25 10.52 4.95
N ARG A 144 22.48 11.19 4.10
CA ARG A 144 21.05 11.45 4.31
C ARG A 144 20.24 10.51 3.41
N LEU A 145 19.16 9.92 3.92
CA LEU A 145 18.34 8.93 3.22
C LEU A 145 16.87 9.34 3.14
N SER A 146 16.20 8.93 2.07
CA SER A 146 14.77 9.15 1.87
C SER A 146 13.88 8.35 2.84
N THR A 147 14.39 7.21 3.35
CA THR A 147 13.69 6.32 4.29
C THR A 147 14.71 5.42 4.99
N ASP A 148 14.36 4.89 6.15
CA ASP A 148 15.09 3.82 6.85
C ASP A 148 14.35 2.48 6.80
N ASN A 149 13.21 2.43 6.10
CA ASN A 149 12.37 1.24 5.97
C ASN A 149 12.01 1.00 4.49
N LEU A 150 12.34 -0.19 4.00
CA LEU A 150 12.05 -0.67 2.65
C LEU A 150 10.90 -1.68 2.70
N GLU A 151 9.82 -1.40 1.97
CA GLU A 151 8.64 -2.29 1.94
C GLU A 151 8.42 -2.87 0.54
N PHE A 152 8.32 -4.19 0.46
CA PHE A 152 7.83 -4.94 -0.69
C PHE A 152 6.48 -5.55 -0.31
N ASP A 153 5.41 -4.80 -0.55
CA ASP A 153 4.07 -5.23 -0.18
C ASP A 153 3.35 -5.93 -1.35
N ASP A 154 2.39 -6.78 -1.04
CA ASP A 154 1.54 -7.48 -2.02
C ASP A 154 2.30 -8.31 -3.07
N VAL A 155 3.36 -9.00 -2.63
CA VAL A 155 4.23 -9.77 -3.53
C VAL A 155 3.65 -11.16 -3.78
N ASN A 156 3.56 -11.56 -5.04
CA ASN A 156 3.26 -12.95 -5.41
C ASN A 156 4.54 -13.75 -5.63
N ARG A 157 4.49 -15.06 -5.33
CA ARG A 157 5.62 -15.96 -5.56
C ARG A 157 5.96 -16.00 -7.05
N GLY A 158 7.24 -15.81 -7.36
CA GLY A 158 7.76 -15.71 -8.73
C GLY A 158 8.07 -14.29 -9.18
N GLU A 159 7.49 -13.27 -8.53
CA GLU A 159 7.76 -11.86 -8.85
C GLU A 159 9.17 -11.42 -8.41
N GLN A 160 9.69 -10.42 -9.10
CA GLN A 160 10.96 -9.78 -8.77
C GLN A 160 10.85 -8.23 -8.68
N PRO A 161 10.07 -7.70 -7.73
CA PRO A 161 9.88 -6.26 -7.62
C PRO A 161 11.16 -5.55 -7.14
N GLN A 162 11.27 -4.26 -7.48
CA GLN A 162 12.38 -3.40 -7.09
C GLN A 162 11.91 -2.23 -6.21
N ALA A 163 12.75 -1.86 -5.24
CA ALA A 163 12.61 -0.67 -4.41
C ALA A 163 13.86 0.21 -4.58
N SER A 164 13.70 1.53 -4.51
CA SER A 164 14.81 2.49 -4.54
C SER A 164 14.94 3.20 -3.20
N LEU A 165 16.14 3.18 -2.64
CA LEU A 165 16.54 4.01 -1.51
C LEU A 165 17.37 5.17 -2.04
N TYR A 166 16.91 6.41 -1.88
CA TYR A 166 17.67 7.56 -2.33
C TYR A 166 18.63 8.03 -1.23
N LEU A 167 19.84 8.38 -1.64
CA LEU A 167 20.93 8.80 -0.77
C LEU A 167 21.43 10.17 -1.22
N PHE A 168 21.72 11.03 -0.25
CA PHE A 168 22.44 12.28 -0.45
C PHE A 168 23.73 12.25 0.38
N ASN A 169 24.86 12.48 -0.28
CA ASN A 169 26.15 12.57 0.39
C ASN A 169 26.35 14.00 0.94
N ALA A 170 26.04 14.19 2.22
CA ALA A 170 26.27 15.45 2.93
C ALA A 170 27.72 15.57 3.46
N GLY A 171 28.55 14.56 3.21
CA GLY A 171 29.95 14.52 3.60
C GLY A 171 30.87 15.30 2.66
N LYS A 172 32.18 15.22 2.95
CA LYS A 172 33.24 15.89 2.18
C LYS A 172 34.04 14.97 1.27
N LYS A 173 33.77 13.67 1.30
CA LYS A 173 34.47 12.64 0.52
C LYS A 173 33.51 11.92 -0.40
N ASP A 174 34.03 11.35 -1.48
CA ASP A 174 33.30 10.43 -2.34
C ASP A 174 32.79 9.24 -1.51
N TYR A 175 31.57 8.80 -1.80
CA TYR A 175 30.89 7.76 -1.05
C TYR A 175 30.39 6.65 -1.99
N SER A 176 30.78 5.41 -1.71
CA SER A 176 30.31 4.21 -2.42
C SER A 176 29.39 3.41 -1.49
N PRO A 177 28.07 3.50 -1.67
CA PRO A 177 27.14 2.84 -0.77
C PRO A 177 27.13 1.33 -0.97
N GLU A 178 27.31 0.60 0.12
CA GLU A 178 27.12 -0.85 0.17
C GLU A 178 26.13 -1.21 1.27
N LEU A 179 25.27 -2.19 0.99
CA LEU A 179 24.37 -2.78 1.98
C LEU A 179 25.03 -4.05 2.54
N MET A 180 25.01 -4.19 3.85
CA MET A 180 25.54 -5.33 4.60
C MET A 180 24.41 -6.23 5.09
N HIS A 181 24.72 -7.52 5.26
CA HIS A 181 23.79 -8.54 5.73
C HIS A 181 22.51 -8.68 4.89
N LEU A 182 22.60 -8.54 3.57
CA LEU A 182 21.44 -8.83 2.72
C LEU A 182 21.04 -10.30 2.90
N PRO A 183 19.75 -10.58 3.18
CA PRO A 183 19.24 -11.92 3.08
C PRO A 183 19.29 -12.39 1.61
N LYS A 184 19.36 -13.70 1.37
CA LYS A 184 19.52 -14.27 0.02
C LYS A 184 18.45 -13.81 -0.98
N TYR A 185 17.23 -13.57 -0.49
CA TYR A 185 16.12 -13.07 -1.30
C TYR A 185 16.24 -11.59 -1.70
N LEU A 186 17.26 -10.84 -1.26
CA LEU A 186 17.52 -9.47 -1.69
C LEU A 186 18.87 -9.35 -2.39
N SER A 187 18.89 -8.58 -3.47
CA SER A 187 20.12 -8.07 -4.08
C SER A 187 20.03 -6.54 -4.17
N ALA A 188 21.17 -5.86 -4.24
CA ALA A 188 21.19 -4.41 -4.40
C ALA A 188 22.41 -3.94 -5.19
N TYR A 189 22.26 -2.82 -5.87
CA TYR A 189 23.37 -2.08 -6.47
C TYR A 189 23.14 -0.57 -6.38
N ALA A 190 24.22 0.19 -6.48
CA ALA A 190 24.21 1.64 -6.41
C ALA A 190 24.23 2.28 -7.79
N ASP A 191 23.51 3.38 -7.97
CA ASP A 191 23.49 4.20 -9.17
C ASP A 191 23.48 5.71 -8.80
N PRO A 192 24.57 6.46 -9.03
CA PRO A 192 25.88 5.97 -9.46
C PRO A 192 26.58 5.15 -8.36
N GLU A 193 27.59 4.36 -8.75
CA GLU A 193 28.42 3.58 -7.81
C GLU A 193 29.22 4.47 -6.83
N VAL A 194 29.56 5.69 -7.27
CA VAL A 194 30.25 6.69 -6.45
C VAL A 194 29.43 7.97 -6.41
N ILE A 195 29.02 8.36 -5.21
CA ILE A 195 28.27 9.58 -4.93
C ILE A 195 29.26 10.63 -4.40
N ARG A 196 29.56 11.64 -5.22
CA ARG A 196 30.43 12.75 -4.84
C ARG A 196 29.80 13.63 -3.74
N PRO A 197 30.60 14.42 -2.99
CA PRO A 197 30.09 15.39 -2.03
C PRO A 197 29.00 16.30 -2.61
N GLY A 198 27.91 16.48 -1.87
CA GLY A 198 26.77 17.27 -2.29
C GLY A 198 25.99 16.69 -3.48
N ARG A 199 26.25 15.42 -3.85
CA ARG A 199 25.52 14.70 -4.89
C ARG A 199 24.65 13.62 -4.28
N MET A 200 23.75 13.13 -5.12
CA MET A 200 22.85 12.04 -4.80
C MET A 200 23.17 10.79 -5.59
N GLY A 201 22.66 9.68 -5.07
CA GLY A 201 22.51 8.43 -5.78
C GLY A 201 21.31 7.66 -5.24
N LYS A 202 21.12 6.46 -5.75
CA LYS A 202 20.12 5.52 -5.27
C LYS A 202 20.74 4.14 -5.11
N LEU A 203 20.30 3.41 -4.10
CA LEU A 203 20.43 1.97 -4.05
C LEU A 203 19.15 1.38 -4.64
N ILE A 204 19.29 0.49 -5.63
CA ILE A 204 18.20 -0.25 -6.24
C ILE A 204 18.23 -1.65 -5.64
N ILE A 205 17.22 -1.98 -4.84
CA ILE A 205 17.08 -3.25 -4.13
C ILE A 205 16.06 -4.11 -4.88
N THR A 206 16.45 -5.30 -5.31
CA THR A 206 15.58 -6.27 -5.99
C THR A 206 15.23 -7.41 -5.03
N LEU A 207 13.95 -7.74 -4.94
CA LEU A 207 13.46 -8.91 -4.22
C LEU A 207 13.38 -10.11 -5.17
N ASN A 208 13.88 -11.27 -4.76
CA ASN A 208 13.56 -12.56 -5.37
C ASN A 208 12.52 -13.29 -4.52
N SER A 209 11.23 -13.17 -4.86
CA SER A 209 10.13 -13.71 -4.06
C SER A 209 10.15 -15.24 -3.93
N ASN A 210 10.81 -15.97 -4.85
CA ASN A 210 10.95 -17.42 -4.77
C ASN A 210 11.79 -17.85 -3.56
N GLU A 211 12.73 -17.02 -3.13
CA GLU A 211 13.62 -17.29 -2.00
C GLU A 211 13.02 -16.88 -0.64
N VAL A 212 11.86 -16.21 -0.65
CA VAL A 212 11.10 -15.91 0.57
C VAL A 212 10.41 -17.20 1.04
N ARG A 213 10.72 -17.60 2.28
CA ARG A 213 10.37 -18.94 2.81
C ARG A 213 8.89 -19.14 3.04
N SER A 214 8.20 -18.14 3.61
CA SER A 214 6.81 -18.27 4.07
C SER A 214 5.94 -17.14 3.54
N PHE A 215 4.66 -17.45 3.36
CA PHE A 215 3.62 -16.43 3.15
C PHE A 215 3.45 -15.55 4.40
N GLY A 216 2.89 -14.35 4.20
CA GLY A 216 2.75 -13.33 5.23
C GLY A 216 3.94 -12.37 5.26
N LEU A 217 4.11 -11.70 6.39
CA LEU A 217 5.13 -10.68 6.61
C LEU A 217 6.44 -11.34 7.03
N THR A 218 7.50 -11.04 6.28
CA THR A 218 8.90 -11.32 6.65
C THR A 218 9.59 -9.98 6.90
N GLN A 219 10.13 -9.78 8.10
CA GLN A 219 10.90 -8.59 8.45
C GLN A 219 12.34 -8.96 8.74
N THR A 220 13.28 -8.23 8.17
CA THR A 220 14.71 -8.36 8.46
C THR A 220 15.38 -7.00 8.45
N ASN A 221 16.49 -6.91 9.19
CA ASN A 221 17.28 -5.69 9.27
C ASN A 221 18.53 -5.88 8.41
N ILE A 222 18.76 -4.91 7.53
CA ILE A 222 19.99 -4.77 6.74
C ILE A 222 20.70 -3.49 7.17
N TYR A 223 21.92 -3.25 6.71
CA TYR A 223 22.71 -2.13 7.22
C TYR A 223 23.39 -1.38 6.09
N LEU A 224 23.37 -0.05 6.14
CA LEU A 224 24.09 0.80 5.19
C LEU A 224 25.51 1.05 5.71
N SER A 225 26.52 0.67 4.94
CA SER A 225 27.91 1.02 5.27
C SER A 225 28.11 2.53 5.16
N ARG A 226 28.79 3.14 6.13
CA ARG A 226 29.19 4.57 6.07
C ARG A 226 30.53 4.76 5.35
N PHE A 227 31.36 3.72 5.36
CA PHE A 227 32.68 3.67 4.76
C PHE A 227 33.10 2.21 4.57
N SER A 228 34.15 1.96 3.79
CA SER A 228 34.66 0.60 3.57
C SER A 228 35.14 -0.04 4.89
N GLY A 229 34.66 -1.24 5.18
CA GLY A 229 34.97 -1.95 6.43
C GLY A 229 34.18 -1.48 7.66
N ASP A 230 33.10 -0.70 7.47
CA ASP A 230 32.19 -0.32 8.55
C ASP A 230 31.55 -1.55 9.23
N ARG A 231 31.05 -1.35 10.46
CA ARG A 231 30.43 -2.39 11.28
C ARG A 231 28.92 -2.19 11.35
N VAL A 232 28.19 -3.28 11.57
CA VAL A 232 26.76 -3.20 11.85
C VAL A 232 26.49 -2.59 13.22
N GLY A 233 25.49 -1.72 13.27
CA GLY A 233 25.03 -1.05 14.48
C GLY A 233 23.62 -0.51 14.32
N THR A 234 22.98 -0.13 15.43
CA THR A 234 21.64 0.46 15.40
C THR A 234 21.59 1.82 14.71
N ASP A 235 22.75 2.47 14.56
CA ASP A 235 22.93 3.77 13.92
C ASP A 235 23.08 3.70 12.40
N ASN A 236 23.22 2.50 11.83
CA ASN A 236 23.24 2.28 10.37
C ASN A 236 22.23 1.23 9.88
N GLU A 237 21.25 0.91 10.72
CA GLU A 237 20.23 -0.10 10.48
C GLU A 237 19.11 0.42 9.57
N LEU A 238 18.69 -0.43 8.63
CA LEU A 238 17.54 -0.25 7.77
C LEU A 238 16.59 -1.44 7.94
N GLY A 239 15.31 -1.14 8.19
CA GLY A 239 14.26 -2.15 8.21
C GLY A 239 13.89 -2.58 6.80
N THR A 240 13.62 -3.87 6.61
CA THR A 240 12.96 -4.39 5.41
C THR A 240 11.72 -5.17 5.80
N ALA A 241 10.66 -5.02 5.02
CA ALA A 241 9.41 -5.75 5.18
C ALA A 241 8.96 -6.30 3.83
N VAL A 242 8.73 -7.61 3.77
CA VAL A 242 8.21 -8.30 2.58
C VAL A 242 6.90 -8.99 2.94
N THR A 243 5.82 -8.68 2.22
CA THR A 243 4.54 -9.37 2.39
C THR A 243 4.30 -10.31 1.21
N LEU A 244 4.50 -11.60 1.43
CA LEU A 244 4.26 -12.62 0.40
C LEU A 244 2.84 -13.16 0.48
N LEU A 245 2.07 -13.04 -0.61
CA LEU A 245 0.67 -13.45 -0.66
C LEU A 245 0.49 -14.92 -1.04
N PRO A 246 -0.51 -15.62 -0.45
CA PRO A 246 -0.92 -16.93 -0.95
C PRO A 246 -1.54 -16.81 -2.34
N HIS A 247 -1.33 -17.85 -3.16
CA HIS A 247 -1.91 -17.95 -4.49
C HIS A 247 -3.25 -18.72 -4.46
N PHE A 248 -4.23 -18.23 -5.22
CA PHE A 248 -5.50 -18.91 -5.46
C PHE A 248 -5.70 -19.08 -6.96
N THR A 249 -6.13 -20.28 -7.33
CA THR A 249 -6.53 -20.61 -8.69
C THR A 249 -7.79 -19.84 -9.10
N GLU A 250 -8.01 -19.68 -10.40
CA GLU A 250 -9.22 -19.01 -10.90
C GLU A 250 -10.52 -19.71 -10.49
N SER A 251 -10.48 -21.03 -10.31
CA SER A 251 -11.65 -21.80 -9.87
C SER A 251 -11.97 -21.54 -8.40
N GLU A 252 -10.95 -21.42 -7.54
CA GLU A 252 -11.12 -21.03 -6.14
C GLU A 252 -11.67 -19.60 -6.02
N GLN A 253 -11.17 -18.67 -6.83
CA GLN A 253 -11.66 -17.28 -6.86
C GLN A 253 -13.12 -17.15 -7.32
N ARG A 254 -13.56 -18.03 -8.22
CA ARG A 254 -14.94 -18.07 -8.76
C ARG A 254 -15.90 -18.94 -7.96
N ASN A 255 -15.42 -19.64 -6.94
CA ASN A 255 -16.25 -20.54 -6.14
C ASN A 255 -17.31 -19.76 -5.33
N PRO A 256 -18.62 -19.91 -5.63
CA PRO A 256 -19.67 -19.20 -4.89
C PRO A 256 -19.76 -19.64 -3.41
N ALA A 257 -19.24 -20.83 -3.09
CA ALA A 257 -19.21 -21.37 -1.74
C ALA A 257 -17.94 -21.00 -0.95
N ALA A 258 -17.06 -20.16 -1.50
CA ALA A 258 -15.83 -19.71 -0.84
C ALA A 258 -16.09 -19.05 0.53
N PRO A 259 -15.12 -19.07 1.46
CA PRO A 259 -15.21 -18.29 2.68
C PRO A 259 -15.13 -16.79 2.33
N LYS A 260 -15.73 -15.94 3.16
CA LYS A 260 -15.67 -14.48 2.96
C LYS A 260 -15.35 -13.80 4.27
N ALA A 261 -14.19 -13.16 4.36
CA ALA A 261 -13.76 -12.44 5.54
C ALA A 261 -14.39 -11.04 5.57
N ASP A 262 -14.99 -10.69 6.70
CA ASP A 262 -15.58 -9.38 6.96
C ASP A 262 -15.06 -8.85 8.29
N ILE A 263 -14.27 -7.77 8.25
CA ILE A 263 -13.69 -7.11 9.42
C ILE A 263 -13.39 -5.65 9.10
N PRO A 264 -13.55 -4.71 10.06
CA PRO A 264 -13.09 -3.34 9.88
C PRO A 264 -11.58 -3.27 9.59
N THR A 265 -11.20 -2.44 8.63
CA THR A 265 -9.80 -2.21 8.23
C THR A 265 -9.11 -1.11 9.03
N SER A 266 -9.76 -0.59 10.08
CA SER A 266 -9.13 0.30 11.03
C SER A 266 -9.73 0.18 12.43
N ILE A 267 -8.93 0.56 13.44
CA ILE A 267 -9.37 0.71 14.81
C ILE A 267 -8.74 1.98 15.42
N ASP A 268 -9.57 2.86 15.98
CA ASP A 268 -9.12 4.00 16.78
C ASP A 268 -9.16 3.61 18.27
N LEU A 269 -8.00 3.69 18.91
CA LEU A 269 -7.80 3.34 20.32
C LEU A 269 -7.76 4.57 21.24
N GLY A 270 -7.84 5.77 20.68
CA GLY A 270 -7.75 7.04 21.41
C GLY A 270 -6.32 7.41 21.82
N SER A 271 -6.19 8.21 22.87
CA SER A 271 -4.90 8.69 23.41
C SER A 271 -4.53 7.93 24.68
N PHE A 272 -3.23 7.77 24.90
CA PHE A 272 -2.67 7.15 26.11
C PHE A 272 -3.05 7.94 27.37
N GLY A 273 -2.97 9.27 27.35
CA GLY A 273 -3.09 10.07 28.57
C GLY A 273 -2.13 9.56 29.64
N THR A 274 -2.64 9.00 30.74
CA THR A 274 -1.86 8.37 31.82
C THR A 274 -1.71 6.84 31.70
N LYS A 275 -2.36 6.21 30.71
CA LYS A 275 -2.36 4.76 30.53
C LYS A 275 -1.05 4.30 29.88
N GLN A 276 -0.59 3.12 30.27
CA GLN A 276 0.56 2.44 29.66
C GLN A 276 0.17 1.60 28.43
N GLU A 277 -1.11 1.25 28.32
CA GLU A 277 -1.66 0.44 27.22
C GLU A 277 -3.02 0.95 26.78
N LEU A 278 -3.27 0.89 25.48
CA LEU A 278 -4.57 1.05 24.86
C LEU A 278 -5.07 -0.28 24.33
N LYS A 279 -6.37 -0.55 24.48
CA LYS A 279 -6.98 -1.85 24.12
C LYS A 279 -8.22 -1.63 23.28
N GLY A 280 -8.38 -2.46 22.26
CA GLY A 280 -9.52 -2.45 21.38
C GLY A 280 -9.88 -3.85 20.91
N THR A 281 -11.06 -4.00 20.33
CA THR A 281 -11.50 -5.28 19.78
C THR A 281 -12.24 -5.06 18.48
N LEU A 282 -11.86 -5.81 17.45
CA LEU A 282 -12.57 -5.93 16.20
C LEU A 282 -13.26 -7.29 16.11
N LEU A 283 -14.29 -7.37 15.28
CA LEU A 283 -15.03 -8.60 15.03
C LEU A 283 -14.76 -9.08 13.61
N LEU A 284 -14.00 -10.17 13.47
CA LEU A 284 -13.87 -10.89 12.21
C LEU A 284 -15.07 -11.81 12.05
N THR A 285 -15.81 -11.70 10.94
CA THR A 285 -16.97 -12.55 10.65
C THR A 285 -16.77 -13.29 9.34
N ASN A 286 -17.11 -14.57 9.31
CA ASN A 286 -17.18 -15.32 8.06
C ASN A 286 -18.57 -15.13 7.43
N ARG A 287 -18.65 -14.35 6.35
CA ARG A 287 -19.86 -14.11 5.55
C ARG A 287 -19.99 -15.08 4.36
N GLY A 288 -19.06 -16.03 4.23
CA GLY A 288 -19.04 -17.02 3.16
C GLY A 288 -19.80 -18.30 3.52
N GLN A 289 -19.67 -19.32 2.67
CA GLN A 289 -20.39 -20.58 2.81
C GLN A 289 -19.51 -21.77 3.22
N SER A 290 -18.19 -21.58 3.29
CA SER A 290 -17.22 -22.57 3.78
C SER A 290 -16.38 -22.01 4.93
N PRO A 291 -15.64 -22.85 5.68
CA PRO A 291 -14.84 -22.38 6.80
C PRO A 291 -13.76 -21.37 6.39
N LEU A 292 -13.79 -20.19 7.01
CA LEU A 292 -12.73 -19.19 6.91
C LEU A 292 -11.62 -19.55 7.88
N LYS A 293 -10.38 -19.64 7.38
CA LYS A 293 -9.16 -19.92 8.14
C LYS A 293 -8.25 -18.70 8.05
N VAL A 294 -7.81 -18.22 9.21
CA VAL A 294 -6.73 -17.24 9.34
C VAL A 294 -5.43 -18.04 9.44
N SER A 295 -4.59 -17.96 8.40
CA SER A 295 -3.30 -18.65 8.36
C SER A 295 -2.19 -17.86 9.03
N MET A 296 -2.30 -16.53 9.06
CA MET A 296 -1.32 -15.66 9.67
C MET A 296 -1.97 -14.44 10.34
N LEU A 297 -1.42 -14.04 11.49
CA LEU A 297 -1.76 -12.82 12.23
C LEU A 297 -0.46 -12.19 12.72
N GLN A 298 -0.09 -11.04 12.15
CA GLN A 298 1.19 -10.37 12.40
C GLN A 298 1.00 -8.87 12.60
N VAL A 299 2.02 -8.20 13.13
CA VAL A 299 2.07 -6.76 13.31
C VAL A 299 3.31 -6.21 12.60
N TYR A 300 3.20 -5.02 12.01
CA TYR A 300 4.33 -4.37 11.33
C TYR A 300 5.21 -3.58 12.31
N LYS A 301 4.67 -3.25 13.48
CA LYS A 301 5.27 -2.34 14.45
C LYS A 301 5.36 -3.01 15.82
N ARG A 302 6.53 -2.90 16.45
CA ARG A 302 6.75 -3.34 17.85
C ARG A 302 5.87 -2.53 18.82
N GLY A 303 5.55 -3.14 19.96
CA GLY A 303 4.64 -2.55 20.95
C GLY A 303 3.15 -2.67 20.58
N ILE A 304 2.81 -3.22 19.42
CA ILE A 304 1.45 -3.68 19.10
C ILE A 304 1.38 -5.19 19.34
N SER A 305 0.37 -5.63 20.06
CA SER A 305 0.07 -7.04 20.31
C SER A 305 -1.34 -7.37 19.85
N VAL A 306 -1.50 -8.53 19.22
CA VAL A 306 -2.78 -8.98 18.68
C VAL A 306 -3.06 -10.42 19.04
N SER A 307 -4.33 -10.72 19.28
CA SER A 307 -4.78 -12.11 19.48
C SER A 307 -6.15 -12.33 18.86
N LEU A 308 -6.34 -13.48 18.24
CA LEU A 308 -7.60 -13.89 17.67
C LEU A 308 -8.20 -15.00 18.53
N SER A 309 -9.44 -14.82 18.97
CA SER A 309 -10.14 -15.81 19.81
C SER A 309 -10.37 -17.17 19.11
N LYS A 310 -10.39 -17.21 17.77
CA LYS A 310 -10.51 -18.45 17.00
C LYS A 310 -9.90 -18.29 15.60
N GLY A 311 -9.01 -19.20 15.22
CA GLY A 311 -8.35 -19.18 13.89
C GLY A 311 -9.19 -19.72 12.73
N THR A 312 -10.24 -20.49 13.01
CA THR A 312 -11.13 -21.06 11.98
C THR A 312 -12.60 -20.78 12.31
N LEU A 313 -13.32 -20.16 11.38
CA LEU A 313 -14.71 -19.72 11.54
C LEU A 313 -15.64 -20.49 10.61
N LYS A 314 -16.64 -21.17 11.17
CA LYS A 314 -17.76 -21.72 10.40
C LYS A 314 -18.53 -20.58 9.69
N PRO A 315 -19.29 -20.86 8.62
CA PRO A 315 -20.19 -19.88 8.01
C PRO A 315 -21.05 -19.17 9.05
N GLY A 316 -21.11 -17.84 8.98
CA GLY A 316 -21.84 -16.97 9.91
C GLY A 316 -21.20 -16.76 11.29
N ALA A 317 -20.14 -17.49 11.62
CA ALA A 317 -19.46 -17.34 12.92
C ALA A 317 -18.49 -16.14 12.93
N SER A 318 -18.25 -15.60 14.13
CA SER A 318 -17.31 -14.50 14.34
C SER A 318 -16.22 -14.83 15.36
N ALA A 319 -15.05 -14.21 15.20
CA ALA A 319 -13.95 -14.19 16.16
C ALA A 319 -13.66 -12.74 16.59
N LYS A 320 -13.45 -12.54 17.88
CA LYS A 320 -12.88 -11.30 18.43
C LYS A 320 -11.38 -11.27 18.12
N LEU A 321 -10.93 -10.22 17.44
CA LEU A 321 -9.54 -9.82 17.30
C LEU A 321 -9.25 -8.74 18.35
N ARG A 322 -8.49 -9.09 19.39
CA ARG A 322 -8.08 -8.16 20.44
C ARG A 322 -6.78 -7.49 20.03
N VAL A 323 -6.74 -6.17 20.14
CA VAL A 323 -5.58 -5.33 19.83
C VAL A 323 -5.16 -4.63 21.12
N THR A 324 -3.87 -4.69 21.44
CA THR A 324 -3.25 -3.93 22.53
C THR A 324 -2.08 -3.15 21.99
N VAL A 325 -1.98 -1.87 22.33
CA VAL A 325 -0.86 -1.00 21.95
C VAL A 325 -0.23 -0.46 23.21
N SER A 326 1.07 -0.71 23.38
CA SER A 326 1.87 -0.18 24.48
C SER A 326 2.34 1.23 24.15
N GLN A 327 2.48 2.08 25.17
CA GLN A 327 2.98 3.45 25.03
C GLN A 327 4.40 3.47 24.41
N SER A 328 5.22 2.45 24.66
CA SER A 328 6.55 2.35 24.05
C SER A 328 6.53 2.27 22.52
N SER A 329 5.40 1.87 21.92
CA SER A 329 5.24 1.83 20.47
C SER A 329 5.32 3.21 19.81
N GLU A 330 5.17 4.32 20.54
CA GLU A 330 5.30 5.67 19.98
C GLU A 330 6.74 5.98 19.53
N ALA A 331 7.73 5.38 20.20
CA ALA A 331 9.15 5.52 19.86
C ALA A 331 9.61 4.55 18.76
N GLU A 332 8.83 3.50 18.50
CA GLU A 332 9.15 2.47 17.50
C GLU A 332 8.91 3.00 16.08
N ARG A 333 9.76 2.55 15.16
CA ARG A 333 9.64 2.85 13.72
C ARG A 333 8.60 1.95 13.06
N GLY A 334 8.11 2.37 11.89
CA GLY A 334 7.17 1.59 11.08
C GLY A 334 5.68 1.93 11.31
N ASN A 335 4.86 1.49 10.36
CA ASN A 335 3.44 1.79 10.32
C ASN A 335 2.67 0.93 11.33
N PRO A 336 1.77 1.50 12.17
CA PRO A 336 0.99 0.76 13.16
C PRO A 336 -0.12 -0.04 12.48
N ARG A 337 0.26 -1.14 11.81
CA ARG A 337 -0.64 -1.99 11.02
C ARG A 337 -0.62 -3.42 11.54
N ILE A 338 -1.75 -4.10 11.40
CA ILE A 338 -1.91 -5.52 11.65
C ILE A 338 -2.13 -6.20 10.29
N LEU A 339 -1.44 -7.30 10.04
CA LEU A 339 -1.62 -8.16 8.87
C LEU A 339 -2.41 -9.40 9.27
N LEU A 340 -3.47 -9.69 8.51
CA LEU A 340 -4.13 -10.99 8.51
C LEU A 340 -3.97 -11.61 7.12
N ILE A 341 -3.60 -12.89 7.09
CA ILE A 341 -3.68 -13.72 5.88
C ILE A 341 -4.78 -14.74 6.08
N THR A 342 -5.68 -14.86 5.10
CA THR A 342 -6.83 -15.77 5.16
C THR A 342 -6.91 -16.66 3.93
N ASN A 343 -7.77 -17.68 3.99
CA ASN A 343 -8.13 -18.50 2.83
C ASN A 343 -9.32 -17.94 2.04
N ASP A 344 -9.73 -16.68 2.26
CA ASP A 344 -10.67 -15.99 1.39
C ASP A 344 -9.96 -15.68 0.05
N PRO A 345 -10.38 -16.30 -1.07
CA PRO A 345 -9.70 -16.12 -2.35
C PRO A 345 -9.91 -14.72 -2.95
N GLN A 346 -10.89 -13.95 -2.45
CA GLN A 346 -11.15 -12.57 -2.88
C GLN A 346 -10.49 -11.55 -1.94
N LEU A 347 -10.21 -11.94 -0.70
CA LEU A 347 -9.56 -11.10 0.30
C LEU A 347 -8.47 -11.88 1.09
N PRO A 348 -7.40 -12.32 0.41
CA PRO A 348 -6.40 -13.20 1.00
C PRO A 348 -5.50 -12.49 1.99
N LYS A 349 -5.36 -11.17 1.86
CA LYS A 349 -4.67 -10.27 2.77
C LYS A 349 -5.64 -9.21 3.26
N ILE A 350 -5.61 -8.96 4.57
CA ILE A 350 -6.32 -7.86 5.21
C ILE A 350 -5.31 -7.09 6.05
N THR A 351 -5.23 -5.78 5.79
CA THR A 351 -4.44 -4.87 6.61
C THR A 351 -5.36 -4.01 7.44
N ILE A 352 -5.11 -3.96 8.76
CA ILE A 352 -5.89 -3.15 9.70
C ILE A 352 -4.99 -2.04 10.23
N GLU A 353 -5.41 -0.80 10.00
CA GLU A 353 -4.75 0.39 10.53
C GLU A 353 -5.08 0.57 12.02
N VAL A 354 -4.06 0.73 12.86
CA VAL A 354 -4.22 0.99 14.29
C VAL A 354 -3.93 2.46 14.56
N LYS A 355 -4.98 3.21 14.89
CA LYS A 355 -4.91 4.65 15.15
C LYS A 355 -4.81 4.90 16.65
N THR A 356 -3.85 5.74 17.01
CA THR A 356 -3.72 6.33 18.34
C THR A 356 -3.64 7.84 18.17
N LYS A 357 -4.10 8.58 19.17
CA LYS A 357 -4.02 10.04 19.22
C LYS A 357 -2.84 10.43 20.08
N LYS A 358 -1.98 11.29 19.53
CA LYS A 358 -0.94 11.97 20.31
C LYS A 358 -1.57 12.85 21.38
#